data_AF-A0A2E3LZE2-F1
#
_entry.id   AF-A0A2E3LZE2-F1
#
_cell.length_a   1.000
_cell.length_b   1.000
_cell.length_c   1.000
_cell.angle_alpha   90.00
_cell.angle_beta   90.00
_cell.angle_gamma   90.00
#
_symmetry.space_group_name_H-M   'P 1'
#
loop_
_entity.id
_entity.type
_entity.pdbx_description
1 polymer ?
#
loop_
_entity_poly.entity_id
_entity_poly.type
_entity_poly.pdbx_seq_one_letter_code
_entity_poly.pdbx_strand_id
1 'polypeptide(L)'
;MHLTTSKKTKICLADYDFQKDIRNRLLMAQLTAFDLEVLQEILSSSLTVPLSSLIDYLDCSASDLDLSLEKLSQSGLFFREGDKLIVDKETRKYFDFHAEKFESRFKPDMEYFQGLLHQVPIHVLPTWYAIPRTSDSIFQSIIEKFLFTPKVYREYLNELQYEDSTLEEMIQDIHQSPNQEIRSDVLAEKYGLSTEQLAETLIYLEYSLVASASYRLEGDRYVEVVTPFHEWQQYLRFLEETSRSNIEDEANIEPVQSGDFAFVRDMTLLLETFQNTEITEEELNGDSNALSKNLEKGVAAFHILQQKTFQKIIQTLFALRFIEIIDGIVHPSESAEHWLSMVLEDKAIFLYRHHSSSTGDRYQLSAADRYIRRIERGLRRVLNQGWVLFDDFMKGFSEAVGSAEKISLQQEGRQWSYKLPEYSESDRAFIRTVVMERFFEVGFIELGNYEGQDCFRLSTFGMLALQD
;
A
#
# COMPACT_ATOMS: atom_id res chain seq x y z
N MET A 1 -2.95 -26.93 -23.93
CA MET A 1 -2.76 -25.84 -22.95
C MET A 1 -2.00 -26.44 -21.78
N HIS A 2 -0.67 -26.40 -21.83
CA HIS A 2 0.15 -27.01 -20.78
C HIS A 2 0.07 -26.12 -19.54
N LEU A 3 -0.49 -26.65 -18.45
CA LEU A 3 -0.33 -26.12 -17.11
C LEU A 3 1.16 -26.22 -16.76
N THR A 4 1.93 -25.17 -17.05
CA THR A 4 3.27 -25.02 -16.47
C THR A 4 3.07 -24.79 -14.99
N THR A 5 3.35 -25.80 -14.19
CA THR A 5 3.60 -25.68 -12.76
C THR A 5 4.63 -24.57 -12.56
N SER A 6 4.18 -23.44 -12.01
CA SER A 6 5.04 -22.34 -11.60
C SER A 6 6.08 -22.91 -10.63
N LYS A 7 7.35 -22.93 -11.02
CA LYS A 7 8.44 -23.23 -10.10
C LYS A 7 8.47 -22.09 -9.07
N LYS A 8 8.28 -22.42 -7.80
CA LYS A 8 8.32 -21.48 -6.68
C LYS A 8 9.76 -21.04 -6.38
N THR A 9 9.90 -19.87 -5.75
CA THR A 9 11.19 -19.39 -5.24
C THR A 9 11.75 -20.36 -4.21
N LYS A 10 13.03 -20.69 -4.32
CA LYS A 10 13.73 -21.59 -3.40
C LYS A 10 15.17 -21.10 -3.19
N ILE A 11 15.37 -20.33 -2.13
CA ILE A 11 16.70 -19.90 -1.71
C ILE A 11 17.41 -21.07 -1.02
N CYS A 12 18.66 -21.34 -1.40
CA CYS A 12 19.49 -22.40 -0.81
C CYS A 12 20.87 -21.84 -0.50
N LEU A 13 21.10 -21.42 0.75
CA LEU A 13 22.34 -20.73 1.15
C LEU A 13 23.61 -21.56 0.87
N ALA A 14 23.50 -22.88 0.85
CA ALA A 14 24.59 -23.79 0.50
C ALA A 14 25.10 -23.65 -0.96
N ASP A 15 24.40 -22.91 -1.82
CA ASP A 15 24.84 -22.64 -3.19
C ASP A 15 25.92 -21.53 -3.28
N TYR A 16 26.29 -20.90 -2.16
CA TYR A 16 27.45 -19.99 -2.04
C TYR A 16 28.15 -20.13 -0.67
N ASP A 17 29.24 -19.39 -0.44
CA ASP A 17 29.98 -19.45 0.85
C ASP A 17 29.28 -18.63 1.96
N PHE A 18 28.07 -19.05 2.32
CA PHE A 18 27.28 -18.41 3.37
C PHE A 18 27.92 -18.54 4.76
N GLN A 19 28.82 -19.51 4.96
CA GLN A 19 29.57 -19.67 6.22
C GLN A 19 30.60 -18.55 6.42
N LYS A 20 31.24 -18.07 5.34
CA LYS A 20 32.04 -16.84 5.40
C LYS A 20 31.18 -15.63 5.74
N ASP A 21 29.99 -15.54 5.16
CA ASP A 21 29.04 -14.44 5.40
C ASP A 21 28.58 -14.38 6.87
N ILE A 22 28.17 -15.53 7.44
CA ILE A 22 27.85 -15.65 8.87
C ILE A 22 29.02 -15.17 9.74
N ARG A 23 30.24 -15.68 9.52
CA ARG A 23 31.42 -15.29 10.31
C ARG A 23 31.69 -13.79 10.24
N ASN A 24 31.65 -13.21 9.05
CA ASN A 24 31.88 -11.78 8.88
C ASN A 24 30.78 -10.94 9.53
N ARG A 25 29.52 -11.38 9.48
CA ARG A 25 28.40 -10.72 10.12
C ARG A 25 28.49 -10.74 11.65
N LEU A 26 28.87 -11.88 12.23
CA LEU A 26 29.12 -12.00 13.66
C LEU A 26 30.24 -11.06 14.13
N LEU A 27 31.27 -10.87 13.31
CA LEU A 27 32.32 -9.89 13.56
C LEU A 27 31.79 -8.45 13.45
N MET A 28 31.02 -8.13 12.40
CA MET A 28 30.42 -6.80 12.20
C MET A 28 29.50 -6.40 13.35
N ALA A 29 28.72 -7.33 13.91
CA ALA A 29 27.85 -7.09 15.05
C ALA A 29 28.58 -6.73 16.35
N GLN A 30 29.91 -6.93 16.41
CA GLN A 30 30.74 -6.64 17.58
C GLN A 30 31.58 -5.37 17.41
N LEU A 31 31.49 -4.68 16.27
CA LEU A 31 32.29 -3.49 15.99
C LEU A 31 31.82 -2.30 16.84
N THR A 32 32.79 -1.63 17.46
CA THR A 32 32.61 -0.29 18.04
C THR A 32 32.68 0.79 16.97
N ALA A 33 32.37 2.04 17.33
CA ALA A 33 32.57 3.19 16.43
C ALA A 33 34.02 3.25 15.93
N PHE A 34 34.98 3.09 16.83
CA PHE A 34 36.41 3.10 16.47
C PHE A 34 36.81 1.91 15.59
N ASP A 35 36.31 0.69 15.87
CA ASP A 35 36.60 -0.46 15.01
C ASP A 35 36.09 -0.25 13.57
N LEU A 36 34.95 0.42 13.41
CA LEU A 36 34.40 0.78 12.10
C LEU A 36 35.23 1.87 11.40
N GLU A 37 35.70 2.89 12.12
CA GLU A 37 36.60 3.92 11.58
C GLU A 37 37.90 3.29 11.05
N VAL A 38 38.50 2.37 11.82
CA VAL A 38 39.67 1.59 11.39
C VAL A 38 39.36 0.78 10.12
N LEU A 39 38.20 0.09 10.10
CA LEU A 39 37.77 -0.67 8.93
C LEU A 39 37.65 0.25 7.70
N GLN A 40 36.92 1.35 7.80
CA GLN A 40 36.70 2.30 6.71
C GLN A 40 38.01 2.87 6.15
N GLU A 41 38.98 3.17 7.02
CA GLU A 41 40.29 3.66 6.57
C GLU A 41 41.11 2.59 5.84
N ILE A 42 41.03 1.32 6.26
CA ILE A 42 41.64 0.21 5.51
C ILE A 42 40.95 0.04 4.15
N LEU A 43 39.63 0.19 4.10
CA LEU A 43 38.81 0.08 2.89
C LEU A 43 39.03 1.25 1.92
N SER A 44 39.39 2.44 2.40
CA SER A 44 39.71 3.61 1.56
C SER A 44 41.18 3.59 1.06
N SER A 45 42.06 2.92 1.80
CA SER A 45 43.50 2.87 1.55
C SER A 45 43.92 2.01 0.35
N SER A 46 45.22 2.04 0.02
CA SER A 46 45.80 1.15 -0.99
C SER A 46 45.84 -0.32 -0.50
N LEU A 47 46.15 -1.29 -1.37
CA LEU A 47 46.28 -2.71 -0.95
C LEU A 47 47.44 -2.96 0.03
N THR A 48 48.29 -1.96 0.25
CA THR A 48 49.37 -1.99 1.23
C THR A 48 49.29 -0.75 2.11
N VAL A 49 49.01 -0.92 3.39
CA VAL A 49 48.74 0.19 4.32
C VAL A 49 49.81 0.21 5.42
N PRO A 50 50.64 1.26 5.51
CA PRO A 50 51.56 1.41 6.64
C PRO A 50 50.79 1.67 7.95
N LEU A 51 51.18 1.01 9.04
CA LEU A 51 50.52 1.20 10.35
C LEU A 51 50.71 2.60 10.90
N SER A 52 51.90 3.17 10.70
CA SER A 52 52.18 4.58 11.01
C SER A 52 51.18 5.54 10.36
N SER A 53 50.80 5.30 9.11
CA SER A 53 49.79 6.11 8.42
C SER A 53 48.40 5.96 9.05
N LEU A 54 47.97 4.75 9.42
CA LEU A 54 46.68 4.55 10.11
C LEU A 54 46.64 5.27 11.46
N ILE A 55 47.71 5.17 12.24
CA ILE A 55 47.84 5.87 13.53
C ILE A 55 47.69 7.38 13.34
N ASP A 56 48.40 7.94 12.36
CA ASP A 56 48.36 9.38 12.08
C ASP A 56 46.98 9.85 11.57
N TYR A 57 46.31 9.06 10.71
CA TYR A 57 44.99 9.43 10.17
C TYR A 57 43.86 9.32 11.19
N LEU A 58 43.90 8.28 12.03
CA LEU A 58 42.87 8.00 13.03
C LEU A 58 43.11 8.74 14.36
N ASP A 59 44.22 9.47 14.49
CA ASP A 59 44.63 10.18 15.71
C ASP A 59 44.52 9.30 16.98
N CYS A 60 45.06 8.08 16.88
CA CYS A 60 44.88 7.05 17.91
C CYS A 60 46.22 6.55 18.47
N SER A 61 46.18 5.79 19.57
CA SER A 61 47.38 5.12 20.06
C SER A 61 47.63 3.81 19.31
N ALA A 62 48.91 3.41 19.20
CA ALA A 62 49.26 2.11 18.62
C ALA A 62 48.55 0.93 19.34
N SER A 63 48.33 1.05 20.65
CA SER A 63 47.63 0.03 21.44
C SER A 63 46.17 -0.09 21.06
N ASP A 64 45.48 1.04 20.84
CA ASP A 64 44.06 1.04 20.46
C ASP A 64 43.90 0.48 19.04
N LEU A 65 44.78 0.89 18.12
CA LEU A 65 44.79 0.36 16.76
C LEU A 65 45.06 -1.16 16.74
N ASP A 66 46.05 -1.64 17.50
CA ASP A 66 46.38 -3.07 17.55
C ASP A 66 45.18 -3.91 18.05
N LEU A 67 44.39 -3.41 19.01
CA LEU A 67 43.17 -4.10 19.48
C LEU A 67 42.10 -4.24 18.38
N SER A 68 41.87 -3.17 17.60
CA SER A 68 40.93 -3.22 16.48
C SER A 68 41.45 -4.10 15.34
N LEU A 69 42.75 -4.04 15.03
CA LEU A 69 43.37 -4.88 14.00
C LEU A 69 43.33 -6.37 14.37
N GLU A 70 43.52 -6.71 15.64
CA GLU A 70 43.42 -8.10 16.10
C GLU A 70 42.02 -8.67 15.84
N LYS A 71 40.96 -7.91 16.16
CA LYS A 71 39.58 -8.30 15.84
C LYS A 71 39.37 -8.44 14.33
N LEU A 72 39.68 -7.39 13.56
CA LEU A 72 39.44 -7.35 12.11
C LEU A 72 40.21 -8.44 11.34
N SER A 73 41.40 -8.83 11.83
CA SER A 73 42.22 -9.88 11.20
C SER A 73 41.51 -11.23 11.10
N GLN A 74 40.54 -11.51 11.98
CA GLN A 74 39.76 -12.76 12.00
C GLN A 74 38.92 -12.96 10.73
N SER A 75 38.60 -11.87 10.02
CA SER A 75 37.84 -11.91 8.77
C SER A 75 38.66 -12.35 7.54
N GLY A 76 40.00 -12.34 7.65
CA GLY A 76 40.90 -12.51 6.52
C GLY A 76 40.97 -11.29 5.59
N LEU A 77 40.46 -10.11 6.00
CA LEU A 77 40.54 -8.87 5.23
C LEU A 77 41.98 -8.45 4.94
N PHE A 78 42.91 -8.70 5.85
CA PHE A 78 44.32 -8.38 5.67
C PHE A 78 45.21 -9.35 6.46
N PHE A 79 46.50 -9.36 6.13
CA PHE A 79 47.54 -9.91 6.99
C PHE A 79 48.63 -8.87 7.25
N ARG A 80 49.34 -9.01 8.37
CA ARG A 80 50.39 -8.08 8.79
C ARG A 80 51.76 -8.54 8.29
N GLU A 81 52.49 -7.66 7.62
CA GLU A 81 53.87 -7.85 7.18
C GLU A 81 54.75 -6.71 7.74
N GLY A 82 55.31 -6.94 8.93
CA GLY A 82 56.08 -5.91 9.65
C GLY A 82 55.22 -4.71 10.05
N ASP A 83 55.57 -3.53 9.53
CA ASP A 83 54.85 -2.26 9.75
C ASP A 83 53.74 -1.99 8.73
N LYS A 84 53.32 -3.02 7.98
CA LYS A 84 52.34 -2.88 6.90
C LYS A 84 51.22 -3.90 7.02
N LEU A 85 50.03 -3.50 6.61
CA LEU A 85 48.91 -4.39 6.32
C LEU A 85 48.86 -4.67 4.82
N ILE A 86 48.69 -5.93 4.45
CA ILE A 86 48.45 -6.36 3.07
C ILE A 86 46.98 -6.78 2.98
N VAL A 87 46.20 -6.01 2.22
CA VAL A 87 44.74 -6.15 2.14
C VAL A 87 44.35 -7.14 1.05
N ASP A 88 43.49 -8.10 1.38
CA ASP A 88 42.89 -9.05 0.45
C ASP A 88 41.82 -8.36 -0.42
N LYS A 89 42.00 -8.41 -1.74
CA LYS A 89 41.15 -7.68 -2.67
C LYS A 89 39.71 -8.19 -2.72
N GLU A 90 39.49 -9.49 -2.56
CA GLU A 90 38.14 -10.07 -2.63
C GLU A 90 37.37 -9.81 -1.34
N THR A 91 38.01 -9.99 -0.19
CA THR A 91 37.42 -9.72 1.12
C THR A 91 37.21 -8.22 1.34
N ARG A 92 38.09 -7.35 0.80
CA ARG A 92 37.85 -5.90 0.76
C ARG A 92 36.54 -5.55 0.05
N LYS A 93 36.26 -6.13 -1.11
CA LYS A 93 34.99 -5.87 -1.83
C LYS A 93 33.75 -6.27 -1.03
N TYR A 94 33.84 -7.36 -0.26
CA TYR A 94 32.76 -7.78 0.63
C TYR A 94 32.52 -6.70 1.70
N PHE A 95 33.58 -6.26 2.39
CA PHE A 95 33.45 -5.24 3.43
C PHE A 95 33.10 -3.85 2.87
N ASP A 96 33.62 -3.47 1.69
CA ASP A 96 33.22 -2.23 0.99
C ASP A 96 31.69 -2.17 0.82
N PHE A 97 31.09 -3.27 0.36
CA PHE A 97 29.64 -3.36 0.18
C PHE A 97 28.88 -3.38 1.52
N HIS A 98 29.33 -4.17 2.50
CA HIS A 98 28.60 -4.31 3.76
C HIS A 98 28.83 -3.14 4.74
N ALA A 99 29.88 -2.35 4.58
CA ALA A 99 30.14 -1.16 5.40
C ALA A 99 29.03 -0.10 5.23
N GLU A 100 28.37 -0.06 4.07
CA GLU A 100 27.22 0.81 3.82
C GLU A 100 26.11 0.60 4.86
N LYS A 101 25.95 -0.62 5.41
CA LYS A 101 24.95 -0.94 6.45
C LYS A 101 25.11 -0.15 7.75
N PHE A 102 26.28 0.45 7.98
CA PHE A 102 26.58 1.26 9.17
C PHE A 102 26.33 2.76 8.96
N GLU A 103 26.04 3.19 7.72
CA GLU A 103 25.79 4.60 7.44
C GLU A 103 24.47 5.06 8.08
N SER A 104 24.48 6.26 8.66
CA SER A 104 23.29 6.84 9.31
C SER A 104 22.07 7.00 8.39
N ARG A 105 22.29 7.08 7.08
CA ARG A 105 21.24 7.23 6.05
C ARG A 105 21.05 5.98 5.21
N PHE A 106 21.67 4.87 5.61
CA PHE A 106 21.54 3.60 4.90
C PHE A 106 20.07 3.20 4.78
N LYS A 107 19.73 2.71 3.60
CA LYS A 107 18.42 2.16 3.27
C LYS A 107 18.66 0.89 2.46
N PRO A 108 18.08 -0.25 2.83
CA PRO A 108 18.14 -1.45 2.01
C PRO A 108 17.18 -1.30 0.83
N ASP A 109 17.59 -0.50 -0.16
CA ASP A 109 16.82 -0.21 -1.37
C ASP A 109 17.13 -1.21 -2.49
N MET A 110 16.47 -1.06 -3.64
CA MET A 110 16.70 -1.97 -4.77
C MET A 110 18.14 -1.96 -5.30
N GLU A 111 18.89 -0.85 -5.18
CA GLU A 111 20.30 -0.79 -5.60
C GLU A 111 21.17 -1.65 -4.67
N TYR A 112 20.94 -1.54 -3.36
CA TYR A 112 21.57 -2.41 -2.38
C TYR A 112 21.26 -3.90 -2.64
N PHE A 113 20.00 -4.27 -2.85
CA PHE A 113 19.64 -5.66 -3.15
C PHE A 113 20.24 -6.15 -4.47
N GLN A 114 20.33 -5.29 -5.48
CA GLN A 114 21.04 -5.63 -6.71
C GLN A 114 22.51 -5.96 -6.41
N GLY A 115 23.19 -5.15 -5.60
CA GLY A 115 24.56 -5.40 -5.15
C GLY A 115 24.70 -6.70 -4.35
N LEU A 116 23.76 -6.97 -3.44
CA LEU A 116 23.74 -8.19 -2.62
C LEU A 116 23.65 -9.45 -3.50
N LEU A 117 22.79 -9.43 -4.51
CA LEU A 117 22.61 -10.56 -5.42
C LEU A 117 23.85 -10.82 -6.29
N HIS A 118 24.67 -9.81 -6.58
CA HIS A 118 25.94 -9.99 -7.30
C HIS A 118 26.98 -10.79 -6.51
N GLN A 119 26.81 -10.94 -5.19
CA GLN A 119 27.68 -11.79 -4.38
C GLN A 119 27.42 -13.29 -4.61
N VAL A 120 26.24 -13.64 -5.13
CA VAL A 120 25.86 -15.02 -5.44
C VAL A 120 26.32 -15.36 -6.87
N PRO A 121 26.83 -16.58 -7.13
CA PRO A 121 27.20 -16.98 -8.48
C PRO A 121 26.05 -16.79 -9.47
N ILE A 122 26.31 -16.12 -10.60
CA ILE A 122 25.27 -15.68 -11.56
C ILE A 122 24.35 -16.79 -12.06
N HIS A 123 24.80 -18.04 -12.09
CA HIS A 123 24.03 -19.20 -12.55
C HIS A 123 23.08 -19.79 -11.49
N VAL A 124 23.25 -19.41 -10.22
CA VAL A 124 22.43 -19.84 -9.08
C VAL A 124 21.13 -19.02 -9.03
N LEU A 125 21.22 -17.70 -9.21
CA LEU A 125 20.07 -16.79 -9.13
C LEU A 125 18.88 -17.22 -10.02
N PRO A 126 19.07 -17.65 -11.29
CA PRO A 126 17.95 -18.12 -12.09
C PRO A 126 17.20 -19.31 -11.50
N THR A 127 17.92 -20.17 -10.78
CA THR A 127 17.36 -21.34 -10.10
C THR A 127 16.60 -20.91 -8.86
N TRP A 128 17.19 -20.05 -8.03
CA TRP A 128 16.57 -19.54 -6.79
C TRP A 128 15.24 -18.83 -7.05
N TYR A 129 15.20 -17.94 -8.04
CA TYR A 129 14.01 -17.13 -8.35
C TYR A 129 13.13 -17.73 -9.45
N ALA A 130 13.46 -18.95 -9.91
CA ALA A 130 12.75 -19.63 -10.98
C ALA A 130 12.54 -18.75 -12.23
N ILE A 131 13.56 -17.98 -12.61
CA ILE A 131 13.56 -17.15 -13.82
C ILE A 131 14.28 -17.89 -14.96
N PRO A 132 13.95 -17.61 -16.23
CA PRO A 132 14.66 -18.21 -17.36
C PRO A 132 16.16 -17.88 -17.34
N ARG A 133 17.01 -18.88 -17.60
CA ARG A 133 18.47 -18.68 -17.73
C ARG A 133 18.85 -17.80 -18.93
N THR A 134 17.93 -17.63 -19.88
CA THR A 134 18.07 -16.77 -21.06
C THR A 134 17.63 -15.33 -20.82
N SER A 135 17.34 -14.94 -19.57
CA SER A 135 16.97 -13.57 -19.26
C SER A 135 18.13 -12.62 -19.54
N ASP A 136 17.85 -11.54 -20.26
CA ASP A 136 18.82 -10.48 -20.56
C ASP A 136 19.21 -9.69 -19.30
N SER A 137 18.34 -9.68 -18.27
CA SER A 137 18.60 -9.06 -16.98
C SER A 137 17.92 -9.84 -15.85
N ILE A 138 18.73 -10.57 -15.08
CA ILE A 138 18.29 -11.36 -13.92
C ILE A 138 17.54 -10.49 -12.92
N PHE A 139 18.12 -9.34 -12.56
CA PHE A 139 17.54 -8.45 -11.55
C PHE A 139 16.21 -7.86 -12.01
N GLN A 140 16.12 -7.40 -13.26
CA GLN A 140 14.87 -6.89 -13.81
C GLN A 140 13.78 -7.97 -13.86
N SER A 141 14.15 -9.22 -14.18
CA SER A 141 13.21 -10.34 -14.13
C SER A 141 12.71 -10.66 -12.73
N ILE A 142 13.55 -10.49 -11.70
CA ILE A 142 13.14 -10.63 -10.30
C ILE A 142 12.14 -9.53 -9.95
N ILE A 143 12.42 -8.27 -10.31
CA ILE A 143 11.49 -7.15 -10.09
C ILE A 143 10.15 -7.43 -10.77
N GLU A 144 10.14 -7.72 -12.06
CA GLU A 144 8.91 -7.93 -12.84
C GLU A 144 8.06 -9.07 -12.30
N LYS A 145 8.72 -10.15 -11.85
CA LYS A 145 8.04 -11.36 -11.38
C LYS A 145 7.55 -11.25 -9.94
N PHE A 146 8.28 -10.55 -9.06
CA PHE A 146 8.04 -10.62 -7.61
C PHE A 146 7.80 -9.27 -6.93
N LEU A 147 8.33 -8.16 -7.45
CA LEU A 147 8.31 -6.86 -6.75
C LEU A 147 7.49 -5.79 -7.48
N PHE A 148 7.12 -6.02 -8.74
CA PHE A 148 6.65 -4.98 -9.65
C PHE A 148 5.45 -4.18 -9.15
N THR A 149 4.54 -4.79 -8.39
CA THR A 149 3.46 -4.07 -7.71
C THR A 149 3.34 -4.55 -6.27
N PRO A 150 2.80 -3.75 -5.35
CA PRO A 150 2.54 -4.19 -3.99
C PRO A 150 1.68 -5.45 -3.89
N LYS A 151 0.76 -5.64 -4.84
CA LYS A 151 -0.05 -6.85 -4.92
C LYS A 151 0.82 -8.07 -5.24
N VAL A 152 1.66 -7.97 -6.27
CA VAL A 152 2.58 -9.04 -6.68
C VAL A 152 3.55 -9.37 -5.54
N TYR A 153 4.06 -8.37 -4.82
CA TYR A 153 4.94 -8.61 -3.69
C TYR A 153 4.25 -9.29 -2.51
N ARG A 154 3.00 -8.90 -2.18
CA ARG A 154 2.22 -9.63 -1.16
C ARG A 154 1.95 -11.07 -1.57
N GLU A 155 1.62 -11.32 -2.83
CA GLU A 155 1.46 -12.68 -3.36
C GLU A 155 2.77 -13.47 -3.23
N TYR A 156 3.91 -12.85 -3.57
CA TYR A 156 5.23 -13.44 -3.37
C TYR A 156 5.49 -13.81 -1.91
N LEU A 157 5.26 -12.89 -0.97
CA LEU A 157 5.43 -13.15 0.47
C LEU A 157 4.57 -14.33 0.96
N ASN A 158 3.34 -14.45 0.46
CA ASN A 158 2.43 -15.56 0.80
C ASN A 158 2.82 -16.89 0.14
N GLU A 159 3.55 -16.84 -0.98
CA GLU A 159 4.00 -18.02 -1.71
C GLU A 159 5.34 -18.57 -1.21
N LEU A 160 6.11 -17.76 -0.48
CA LEU A 160 7.35 -18.18 0.17
C LEU A 160 7.04 -19.35 1.11
N GLN A 161 7.71 -20.47 0.86
CA GLN A 161 7.58 -21.66 1.69
C GLN A 161 8.73 -21.67 2.67
N TYR A 162 8.41 -21.38 3.93
CA TYR A 162 9.36 -21.51 5.02
C TYR A 162 9.29 -22.95 5.54
N GLU A 163 10.45 -23.58 5.72
CA GLU A 163 10.51 -24.90 6.37
C GLU A 163 10.18 -24.79 7.87
N ASP A 164 10.32 -23.58 8.43
CA ASP A 164 10.11 -23.23 9.83
C ASP A 164 8.98 -22.20 9.98
N SER A 165 7.93 -22.55 10.74
CA SER A 165 6.81 -21.64 11.06
C SER A 165 7.25 -20.39 11.82
N THR A 166 8.40 -20.45 12.50
CA THR A 166 9.00 -19.34 13.24
C THR A 166 9.31 -18.16 12.32
N LEU A 167 9.71 -18.42 11.06
CA LEU A 167 10.04 -17.36 10.09
C LEU A 167 8.82 -16.54 9.69
N GLU A 168 7.65 -17.17 9.52
CA GLU A 168 6.42 -16.46 9.19
C GLU A 168 6.04 -15.47 10.30
N GLU A 169 6.15 -15.91 11.56
CA GLU A 169 5.91 -15.05 12.72
C GLU A 169 6.92 -13.91 12.82
N MET A 170 8.21 -14.18 12.59
CA MET A 170 9.25 -13.14 12.58
C MET A 170 8.99 -12.06 11.54
N ILE A 171 8.56 -12.44 10.33
CA ILE A 171 8.25 -11.49 9.26
C ILE A 171 7.06 -10.61 9.64
N GLN A 172 6.04 -11.22 10.26
CA GLN A 172 4.89 -10.48 10.77
C GLN A 172 5.31 -9.46 11.83
N ASP A 173 6.15 -9.85 12.79
CA ASP A 173 6.69 -8.96 13.81
C ASP A 173 7.47 -7.79 13.22
N ILE A 174 8.32 -8.05 12.22
CA ILE A 174 9.08 -6.99 11.52
C ILE A 174 8.11 -6.00 10.87
N HIS A 175 7.09 -6.50 10.16
CA HIS A 175 6.11 -5.66 9.46
C HIS A 175 5.18 -4.87 10.40
N GLN A 176 4.93 -5.38 11.61
CA GLN A 176 4.05 -4.75 12.60
C GLN A 176 4.80 -3.90 13.63
N SER A 177 6.13 -3.96 13.64
CA SER A 177 6.96 -3.16 14.53
C SER A 177 6.84 -1.65 14.24
N PRO A 178 7.03 -0.77 15.24
CA PRO A 178 7.03 0.67 15.02
C PRO A 178 8.06 1.07 13.95
N ASN A 179 7.64 1.90 12.99
CA ASN A 179 8.45 2.27 11.82
C ASN A 179 8.94 1.09 10.95
N GLN A 180 8.39 -0.11 11.17
CA GLN A 180 8.82 -1.37 10.58
C GLN A 180 10.32 -1.62 10.81
N GLU A 181 10.78 -1.30 12.02
CA GLU A 181 12.15 -1.51 12.48
C GLU A 181 12.14 -2.23 13.84
N ILE A 182 12.89 -3.32 13.93
CA ILE A 182 13.03 -4.11 15.17
C ILE A 182 14.50 -4.46 15.39
N ARG A 183 14.95 -4.43 16.65
CA ARG A 183 16.32 -4.84 16.98
C ARG A 183 16.46 -6.36 16.85
N SER A 184 17.61 -6.82 16.36
CA SER A 184 17.82 -8.26 16.14
C SER A 184 17.94 -9.04 17.45
N ASP A 185 18.42 -8.42 18.54
CA ASP A 185 18.46 -9.00 19.89
C ASP A 185 17.06 -9.33 20.43
N VAL A 186 16.07 -8.47 20.19
CA VAL A 186 14.66 -8.70 20.54
C VAL A 186 14.08 -9.90 19.78
N LEU A 187 14.38 -10.01 18.48
CA LEU A 187 13.97 -11.17 17.68
C LEU A 187 14.62 -12.46 18.20
N ALA A 188 15.93 -12.42 18.48
CA ALA A 188 16.67 -13.58 18.98
C ALA A 188 16.10 -14.08 20.31
N GLU A 189 15.80 -13.17 21.24
CA GLU A 189 15.19 -13.51 22.53
C GLU A 189 13.79 -14.09 22.36
N LYS A 190 12.93 -13.45 21.57
CA LYS A 190 11.54 -13.88 21.36
C LYS A 190 11.45 -15.29 20.80
N TYR A 191 12.33 -15.63 19.86
CA TYR A 191 12.31 -16.90 19.13
C TYR A 191 13.35 -17.92 19.63
N GLY A 192 14.10 -17.59 20.69
CA GLY A 192 15.08 -18.49 21.29
C GLY A 192 16.23 -18.88 20.36
N LEU A 193 16.65 -17.98 19.47
CA LEU A 193 17.67 -18.23 18.45
C LEU A 193 19.08 -17.97 19.00
N SER A 194 20.04 -18.83 18.66
CA SER A 194 21.46 -18.52 18.85
C SER A 194 21.91 -17.39 17.91
N THR A 195 23.05 -16.76 18.19
CA THR A 195 23.59 -15.69 17.35
C THR A 195 23.86 -16.17 15.92
N GLU A 196 24.37 -17.40 15.75
CA GLU A 196 24.62 -18.03 14.45
C GLU A 196 23.30 -18.34 13.72
N GLN A 197 22.31 -18.89 14.43
CA GLN A 197 20.99 -19.18 13.87
C GLN A 197 20.32 -17.89 13.40
N LEU A 198 20.37 -16.83 14.21
CA LEU A 198 19.85 -15.52 13.83
C LEU A 198 20.57 -14.98 12.59
N ALA A 199 21.91 -15.04 12.54
CA ALA A 199 22.68 -14.57 11.39
C ALA A 199 22.29 -15.32 10.11
N GLU A 200 22.17 -16.65 10.17
CA GLU A 200 21.72 -17.49 9.05
C GLU A 200 20.29 -17.14 8.61
N THR A 201 19.37 -17.00 9.57
CA THR A 201 17.98 -16.59 9.33
C THR A 201 17.91 -15.23 8.63
N LEU A 202 18.66 -14.24 9.11
CA LEU A 202 18.63 -12.90 8.54
C LEU A 202 19.26 -12.87 7.14
N ILE A 203 20.30 -13.65 6.88
CA ILE A 203 20.86 -13.84 5.52
C ILE A 203 19.80 -14.46 4.60
N TYR A 204 19.08 -15.48 5.07
CA TYR A 204 18.00 -16.09 4.31
C TYR A 204 16.89 -15.07 3.96
N LEU A 205 16.50 -14.22 4.91
CA LEU A 205 15.50 -13.17 4.69
C LEU A 205 15.98 -12.10 3.70
N GLU A 206 17.28 -11.76 3.73
CA GLU A 206 17.91 -10.83 2.78
C GLU A 206 17.85 -11.38 1.35
N TYR A 207 18.28 -12.62 1.14
CA TYR A 207 18.19 -13.25 -0.18
C TYR A 207 16.76 -13.62 -0.59
N SER A 208 15.84 -13.72 0.36
CA SER A 208 14.40 -13.83 0.06
C SER A 208 13.73 -12.48 -0.21
N LEU A 209 14.49 -11.37 -0.21
CA LEU A 209 13.97 -10.01 -0.45
C LEU A 209 12.82 -9.65 0.51
N VAL A 210 12.90 -10.14 1.76
CA VAL A 210 11.87 -9.92 2.78
C VAL A 210 12.29 -8.82 3.74
N ALA A 211 13.48 -8.96 4.32
CA ALA A 211 14.04 -8.02 5.28
C ALA A 211 15.55 -7.95 5.13
N SER A 212 16.14 -6.84 5.60
CA SER A 212 17.57 -6.66 5.67
C SER A 212 17.97 -6.11 7.02
N ALA A 213 19.14 -6.54 7.49
CA ALA A 213 19.74 -5.95 8.66
C ALA A 213 20.68 -4.82 8.32
N SER A 214 20.69 -3.84 9.21
CA SER A 214 21.60 -2.70 9.20
C SER A 214 21.97 -2.34 10.63
N TYR A 215 22.86 -1.38 10.80
CA TYR A 215 23.38 -1.01 12.11
C TYR A 215 23.01 0.43 12.45
N ARG A 216 22.63 0.67 13.71
CA ARG A 216 22.33 1.99 14.25
C ARG A 216 23.30 2.30 15.38
N LEU A 217 23.88 3.50 15.37
CA LEU A 217 24.76 3.93 16.44
C LEU A 217 23.92 4.35 17.65
N GLU A 218 24.03 3.61 18.75
CA GLU A 218 23.43 3.93 20.04
C GLU A 218 24.55 4.15 21.07
N GLY A 219 24.84 5.42 21.36
CA GLY A 219 25.99 5.78 22.19
C GLY A 219 27.31 5.53 21.43
N ASP A 220 28.09 4.56 21.91
CA ASP A 220 29.40 4.18 21.34
C ASP A 220 29.38 2.77 20.70
N ARG A 221 28.18 2.21 20.51
CA ARG A 221 28.01 0.86 19.98
C ARG A 221 27.01 0.84 18.85
N TYR A 222 27.27 -0.04 17.89
CA TYR A 222 26.31 -0.37 16.86
C TYR A 222 25.35 -1.43 17.36
N VAL A 223 24.05 -1.17 17.14
CA VAL A 223 22.96 -2.12 17.37
C VAL A 223 22.45 -2.57 16.01
N GLU A 224 22.37 -3.88 15.80
CA GLU A 224 21.79 -4.46 14.60
C GLU A 224 20.26 -4.34 14.64
N VAL A 225 19.70 -3.73 13.61
CA VAL A 225 18.25 -3.57 13.41
C VAL A 225 17.84 -4.21 12.10
N VAL A 226 16.62 -4.73 12.05
CA VAL A 226 16.04 -5.43 10.91
C VAL A 226 14.84 -4.65 10.40
N THR A 227 14.83 -4.37 9.10
CA THR A 227 13.75 -3.67 8.43
C THR A 227 13.37 -4.38 7.13
N PRO A 228 12.15 -4.19 6.60
CA PRO A 228 11.87 -4.54 5.21
C PRO A 228 12.74 -3.72 4.25
N PHE A 229 12.74 -4.07 2.96
CA PHE A 229 13.37 -3.23 1.96
C PHE A 229 12.68 -1.86 1.84
N HIS A 230 13.44 -0.86 1.42
CA HIS A 230 13.06 0.54 1.54
C HIS A 230 11.72 0.87 0.87
N GLU A 231 11.52 0.42 -0.36
CA GLU A 231 10.34 0.73 -1.16
C GLU A 231 9.08 0.07 -0.58
N TRP A 232 9.21 -1.14 -0.03
CA TRP A 232 8.10 -1.79 0.69
C TRP A 232 7.78 -1.08 1.99
N GLN A 233 8.80 -0.72 2.77
CA GLN A 233 8.63 0.05 4.00
C GLN A 233 7.93 1.39 3.72
N GLN A 234 8.32 2.11 2.65
CA GLN A 234 7.65 3.34 2.23
C GLN A 234 6.17 3.10 1.89
N TYR A 235 5.87 2.01 1.19
CA TYR A 235 4.48 1.67 0.86
C TYR A 235 3.67 1.30 2.11
N LEU A 236 4.24 0.55 3.05
CA LEU A 236 3.59 0.23 4.32
C LEU A 236 3.28 1.50 5.13
N ARG A 237 4.24 2.43 5.25
CA ARG A 237 4.02 3.73 5.90
C ARG A 237 2.93 4.53 5.23
N PHE A 238 2.93 4.57 3.90
CA PHE A 238 1.83 5.19 3.15
C PHE A 238 0.46 4.58 3.52
N LEU A 239 0.37 3.25 3.64
CA LEU A 239 -0.88 2.60 4.06
C LEU A 239 -1.27 2.96 5.50
N GLU A 240 -0.32 3.00 6.43
CA GLU A 240 -0.57 3.39 7.82
C GLU A 240 -1.02 4.84 7.95
N GLU A 241 -0.34 5.77 7.27
CA GLU A 241 -0.66 7.19 7.29
C GLU A 241 -2.02 7.48 6.64
N THR A 242 -2.36 6.77 5.56
CA THR A 242 -3.62 6.96 4.82
C THR A 242 -4.76 6.06 5.26
N SER A 243 -4.59 5.30 6.35
CA SER A 243 -5.66 4.50 6.97
C SER A 243 -6.21 5.12 8.25
N ARG A 244 -5.54 6.13 8.81
CA ARG A 244 -5.97 6.86 10.03
C ARG A 244 -6.85 8.08 9.72
N SER A 245 -7.66 8.00 8.68
CA SER A 245 -8.45 9.13 8.15
C SER A 245 -9.86 9.25 8.74
N ASN A 246 -10.15 8.58 9.86
CA ASN A 246 -11.48 8.64 10.48
C ASN A 246 -11.69 9.96 11.23
N ILE A 247 -12.89 10.51 11.12
CA ILE A 247 -13.32 11.68 11.90
C ILE A 247 -13.65 11.20 13.32
N GLU A 248 -12.87 11.63 14.31
CA GLU A 248 -13.07 11.22 15.71
C GLU A 248 -14.32 11.84 16.35
N ASP A 249 -14.62 13.10 16.01
CA ASP A 249 -15.77 13.84 16.55
C ASP A 249 -17.00 13.70 15.63
N GLU A 250 -17.59 12.50 15.64
CA GLU A 250 -18.80 12.21 14.85
C GLU A 250 -20.00 13.09 15.23
N ALA A 251 -20.00 13.72 16.41
CA ALA A 251 -21.12 14.55 16.89
C ALA A 251 -21.28 15.86 16.10
N ASN A 252 -20.22 16.34 15.46
CA ASN A 252 -20.24 17.54 14.61
C ASN A 252 -20.51 17.24 13.14
N ILE A 253 -20.76 15.98 12.78
CA ILE A 253 -21.11 15.62 11.42
C ILE A 253 -22.58 15.99 11.19
N GLU A 254 -22.82 16.79 10.16
CA GLU A 254 -24.15 17.11 9.67
C GLU A 254 -24.53 16.06 8.59
N PRO A 255 -25.29 15.00 8.90
CA PRO A 255 -25.67 14.01 7.92
C PRO A 255 -26.56 14.64 6.85
N VAL A 256 -26.28 14.34 5.58
CA VAL A 256 -27.12 14.81 4.45
C VAL A 256 -28.49 14.15 4.54
N GLN A 257 -28.53 12.84 4.83
CA GLN A 257 -29.72 12.06 5.14
C GLN A 257 -29.37 10.91 6.07
N SER A 258 -30.28 10.52 6.96
CA SER A 258 -30.03 9.45 7.94
C SER A 258 -30.51 8.08 7.45
N GLY A 259 -29.62 7.09 7.50
CA GLY A 259 -29.91 5.66 7.39
C GLY A 259 -29.76 5.05 5.98
N ASP A 260 -29.56 3.74 5.95
CA ASP A 260 -29.41 2.94 4.73
C ASP A 260 -30.54 3.20 3.73
N PHE A 261 -30.17 3.24 2.44
CA PHE A 261 -31.10 3.40 1.31
C PHE A 261 -31.92 4.70 1.32
N ALA A 262 -31.44 5.77 1.96
CA ALA A 262 -32.18 7.03 2.06
C ALA A 262 -32.70 7.53 0.69
N PHE A 263 -31.82 7.59 -0.32
CA PHE A 263 -32.22 7.98 -1.68
C PHE A 263 -33.30 7.08 -2.30
N VAL A 264 -33.17 5.75 -2.15
CA VAL A 264 -34.13 4.76 -2.66
C VAL A 264 -35.49 4.91 -1.98
N ARG A 265 -35.49 5.18 -0.66
CA ARG A 265 -36.71 5.39 0.13
C ARG A 265 -37.41 6.67 -0.30
N ASP A 266 -36.67 7.75 -0.46
CA ASP A 266 -37.21 9.04 -0.91
C ASP A 266 -37.78 8.95 -2.32
N MET A 267 -37.09 8.26 -3.22
CA MET A 267 -37.58 8.00 -4.58
C MET A 267 -38.83 7.13 -4.58
N THR A 268 -38.88 6.09 -3.73
CA THR A 268 -40.09 5.25 -3.55
C THR A 268 -41.26 6.09 -3.06
N LEU A 269 -41.05 6.91 -2.03
CA LEU A 269 -42.07 7.77 -1.44
C LEU A 269 -42.62 8.80 -2.44
N LEU A 270 -41.75 9.38 -3.27
CA LEU A 270 -42.14 10.28 -4.35
C LEU A 270 -43.02 9.58 -5.37
N LEU A 271 -42.62 8.39 -5.79
CA LEU A 271 -43.34 7.63 -6.79
C LEU A 271 -44.71 7.15 -6.28
N GLU A 272 -44.80 6.72 -5.02
CA GLU A 272 -46.08 6.43 -4.34
C GLU A 272 -46.96 7.68 -4.25
N THR A 273 -46.37 8.85 -4.03
CA THR A 273 -47.10 10.11 -4.01
C THR A 273 -47.71 10.43 -5.38
N PHE A 274 -46.93 10.25 -6.46
CA PHE A 274 -47.40 10.47 -7.83
C PHE A 274 -48.46 9.45 -8.29
N GLN A 275 -48.54 8.26 -7.68
CA GLN A 275 -49.64 7.32 -7.93
C GLN A 275 -50.96 7.75 -7.31
N ASN A 276 -50.89 8.48 -6.19
CA ASN A 276 -52.07 8.79 -5.37
C ASN A 276 -52.52 10.25 -5.48
N THR A 277 -51.72 11.12 -6.10
CA THR A 277 -51.99 12.55 -6.23
C THR A 277 -51.66 13.04 -7.63
N GLU A 278 -52.54 13.85 -8.20
CA GLU A 278 -52.31 14.55 -9.46
C GLU A 278 -51.31 15.69 -9.23
N ILE A 279 -50.15 15.63 -9.89
CA ILE A 279 -49.08 16.63 -9.80
C ILE A 279 -48.88 17.24 -11.18
N THR A 280 -48.85 18.56 -11.26
CA THR A 280 -48.60 19.30 -12.49
C THR A 280 -47.10 19.47 -12.76
N GLU A 281 -46.74 19.66 -14.03
CA GLU A 281 -45.36 19.95 -14.45
C GLU A 281 -44.82 21.23 -13.78
N GLU A 282 -45.68 22.23 -13.55
CA GLU A 282 -45.30 23.47 -12.85
C GLU A 282 -44.95 23.21 -11.37
N GLU A 283 -45.71 22.34 -10.69
CA GLU A 283 -45.42 21.93 -9.32
C GLU A 283 -44.13 21.11 -9.23
N LEU A 284 -43.90 20.20 -10.18
CA LEU A 284 -42.71 19.36 -10.24
C LEU A 284 -41.43 20.18 -10.47
N ASN A 285 -41.51 21.20 -11.32
CA ASN A 285 -40.40 22.10 -11.64
C ASN A 285 -40.19 23.21 -10.59
N GLY A 286 -41.10 23.32 -9.61
CA GLY A 286 -40.97 24.20 -8.46
C GLY A 286 -39.92 23.74 -7.43
N ASP A 287 -39.71 24.55 -6.39
CA ASP A 287 -38.91 24.11 -5.24
C ASP A 287 -39.64 23.00 -4.45
N SER A 288 -38.92 22.17 -3.68
CA SER A 288 -39.52 21.11 -2.84
C SER A 288 -40.58 21.66 -1.87
N ASN A 289 -40.46 22.94 -1.51
CA ASN A 289 -41.41 23.71 -0.70
C ASN A 289 -42.75 24.01 -1.41
N ALA A 290 -42.78 24.02 -2.75
CA ALA A 290 -44.01 24.20 -3.54
C ALA A 290 -44.81 22.89 -3.61
N LEU A 291 -44.12 21.77 -3.87
CA LEU A 291 -44.74 20.44 -3.91
C LEU A 291 -45.31 20.02 -2.54
N SER A 292 -44.56 20.29 -1.47
CA SER A 292 -44.97 19.98 -0.09
C SER A 292 -46.20 20.76 0.40
N LYS A 293 -46.44 21.97 -0.12
CA LYS A 293 -47.63 22.78 0.24
C LYS A 293 -48.92 22.25 -0.36
N ASN A 294 -48.87 21.61 -1.53
CA ASN A 294 -50.06 21.09 -2.21
C ASN A 294 -50.41 19.65 -1.77
N LEU A 295 -49.46 18.94 -1.15
CA LEU A 295 -49.64 17.59 -0.60
C LEU A 295 -50.16 17.63 0.86
N GLU A 296 -51.38 18.14 1.09
CA GLU A 296 -51.97 18.36 2.43
C GLU A 296 -52.21 17.09 3.28
N LYS A 297 -51.98 15.87 2.77
CA LYS A 297 -52.19 14.62 3.53
C LYS A 297 -51.11 13.55 3.37
N GLY A 298 -50.00 13.86 2.71
CA GLY A 298 -49.01 12.86 2.34
C GLY A 298 -47.85 12.74 3.31
N VAL A 299 -46.99 13.75 3.39
CA VAL A 299 -45.60 13.46 3.79
C VAL A 299 -44.92 14.69 4.40
N ALA A 300 -44.86 14.72 5.73
CA ALA A 300 -43.93 15.59 6.47
C ALA A 300 -42.45 15.34 6.09
N ALA A 301 -42.15 14.21 5.42
CA ALA A 301 -40.81 13.88 4.93
C ALA A 301 -40.32 14.75 3.76
N PHE A 302 -41.18 15.49 3.05
CA PHE A 302 -40.73 16.36 1.95
C PHE A 302 -40.00 17.62 2.43
N HIS A 303 -40.35 18.13 3.63
CA HIS A 303 -39.62 19.24 4.25
C HIS A 303 -38.19 18.85 4.66
N ILE A 304 -37.87 17.55 4.68
CA ILE A 304 -36.57 17.01 5.09
C ILE A 304 -35.64 16.79 3.88
N LEU A 305 -36.16 16.77 2.66
CA LEU A 305 -35.33 16.62 1.46
C LEU A 305 -34.60 17.91 1.15
N GLN A 306 -33.27 17.86 1.16
CA GLN A 306 -32.46 18.95 0.60
C GLN A 306 -32.83 19.15 -0.88
N GLN A 307 -33.00 20.41 -1.30
CA GLN A 307 -33.45 20.79 -2.65
C GLN A 307 -32.63 20.12 -3.77
N LYS A 308 -31.31 19.97 -3.56
CA LYS A 308 -30.41 19.28 -4.50
C LYS A 308 -30.77 17.80 -4.66
N THR A 309 -31.04 17.10 -3.55
CA THR A 309 -31.42 15.68 -3.56
C THR A 309 -32.77 15.49 -4.24
N PHE A 310 -33.73 16.36 -3.98
CA PHE A 310 -35.05 16.31 -4.63
C PHE A 310 -34.93 16.41 -6.16
N GLN A 311 -34.21 17.43 -6.67
CA GLN A 311 -34.01 17.58 -8.12
C GLN A 311 -33.32 16.37 -8.75
N LYS A 312 -32.34 15.79 -8.06
CA LYS A 312 -31.65 14.57 -8.52
C LYS A 312 -32.60 13.39 -8.60
N ILE A 313 -33.47 13.19 -7.60
CA ILE A 313 -34.48 12.13 -7.64
C ILE A 313 -35.42 12.30 -8.84
N ILE A 314 -35.94 13.51 -9.08
CA ILE A 314 -36.81 13.78 -10.24
C ILE A 314 -36.11 13.46 -11.55
N GLN A 315 -34.85 13.90 -11.71
CA GLN A 315 -34.04 13.56 -12.89
C GLN A 315 -33.88 12.06 -13.07
N THR A 316 -33.62 11.32 -12.00
CA THR A 316 -33.48 9.85 -12.02
C THR A 316 -34.80 9.17 -12.38
N LEU A 317 -35.94 9.63 -11.85
CA LEU A 317 -37.26 9.10 -12.18
C LEU A 317 -37.57 9.26 -13.68
N PHE A 318 -37.26 10.42 -14.28
CA PHE A 318 -37.41 10.63 -15.72
C PHE A 318 -36.45 9.75 -16.54
N ALA A 319 -35.19 9.69 -16.13
CA ALA A 319 -34.16 8.96 -16.88
C ALA A 319 -34.43 7.45 -16.92
N LEU A 320 -35.00 6.90 -15.83
CA LEU A 320 -35.46 5.51 -15.73
C LEU A 320 -36.85 5.28 -16.34
N ARG A 321 -37.50 6.35 -16.85
CA ARG A 321 -38.86 6.32 -17.37
C ARG A 321 -39.89 5.80 -16.37
N PHE A 322 -39.69 6.10 -15.08
CA PHE A 322 -40.68 5.81 -14.05
C PHE A 322 -41.82 6.84 -14.05
N ILE A 323 -41.56 8.04 -14.55
CA ILE A 323 -42.56 9.08 -14.73
C ILE A 323 -42.49 9.65 -16.14
N GLU A 324 -43.62 10.12 -16.64
CA GLU A 324 -43.77 10.87 -17.88
C GLU A 324 -44.74 12.06 -17.69
N ILE A 325 -44.64 13.08 -18.55
CA ILE A 325 -45.55 14.23 -18.53
C ILE A 325 -46.51 14.10 -19.72
N ILE A 326 -47.81 14.02 -19.42
CA ILE A 326 -48.89 13.99 -20.42
C ILE A 326 -49.82 15.15 -20.09
N ASP A 327 -50.05 16.03 -21.07
CA ASP A 327 -50.92 17.20 -20.93
C ASP A 327 -50.60 18.10 -19.71
N GLY A 328 -49.33 18.19 -19.34
CA GLY A 328 -48.85 18.99 -18.20
C GLY A 328 -49.03 18.33 -16.84
N ILE A 329 -49.40 17.05 -16.80
CA ILE A 329 -49.58 16.25 -15.57
C ILE A 329 -48.54 15.13 -15.54
N VAL A 330 -47.99 14.86 -14.35
CA VAL A 330 -47.03 13.79 -14.11
C VAL A 330 -47.76 12.47 -13.93
N HIS A 331 -47.43 11.49 -14.76
CA HIS A 331 -47.99 10.13 -14.70
C HIS A 331 -46.89 9.10 -14.41
N PRO A 332 -47.07 8.23 -13.39
CA PRO A 332 -46.24 7.05 -13.21
C PRO A 332 -46.42 6.06 -14.37
N SER A 333 -45.33 5.44 -14.82
CA SER A 333 -45.36 4.41 -15.88
C SER A 333 -45.56 3.00 -15.33
N GLU A 334 -45.79 2.00 -16.20
CA GLU A 334 -45.80 0.58 -15.79
C GLU A 334 -44.47 0.14 -15.12
N SER A 335 -43.35 0.77 -15.49
CA SER A 335 -42.05 0.47 -14.86
C SER A 335 -42.00 0.94 -13.41
N ALA A 336 -42.76 1.99 -13.06
CA ALA A 336 -42.90 2.45 -11.68
C ALA A 336 -43.60 1.41 -10.80
N GLU A 337 -44.67 0.78 -11.29
CA GLU A 337 -45.40 -0.25 -10.54
C GLU A 337 -44.51 -1.46 -10.23
N HIS A 338 -43.74 -1.92 -11.22
CA HIS A 338 -42.77 -2.99 -11.00
C HIS A 338 -41.73 -2.60 -9.95
N TRP A 339 -41.15 -1.40 -10.07
CA TRP A 339 -40.20 -0.88 -9.10
C TRP A 339 -40.77 -0.84 -7.67
N LEU A 340 -41.98 -0.31 -7.49
CA LEU A 340 -42.61 -0.19 -6.17
C LEU A 340 -42.82 -1.55 -5.48
N SER A 341 -43.02 -2.62 -6.26
CA SER A 341 -43.17 -3.99 -5.74
C SER A 341 -41.87 -4.63 -5.21
N MET A 342 -40.71 -4.07 -5.54
CA MET A 342 -39.40 -4.60 -5.16
C MET A 342 -39.03 -4.24 -3.71
N VAL A 343 -38.25 -5.11 -3.06
CA VAL A 343 -37.61 -4.80 -1.76
C VAL A 343 -36.48 -3.77 -1.94
N LEU A 344 -36.03 -3.13 -0.85
CA LEU A 344 -35.05 -2.03 -0.92
C LEU A 344 -33.72 -2.45 -1.55
N GLU A 345 -33.27 -3.67 -1.26
CA GLU A 345 -32.05 -4.25 -1.79
C GLU A 345 -32.13 -4.46 -3.30
N ASP A 346 -33.25 -5.02 -3.78
CA ASP A 346 -33.50 -5.22 -5.21
C ASP A 346 -33.62 -3.88 -5.94
N LYS A 347 -34.27 -2.89 -5.32
CA LYS A 347 -34.33 -1.51 -5.80
C LYS A 347 -32.92 -0.91 -5.94
N ALA A 348 -32.09 -1.03 -4.91
CA ALA A 348 -30.70 -0.56 -4.96
C ALA A 348 -29.89 -1.25 -6.07
N ILE A 349 -30.02 -2.57 -6.24
CA ILE A 349 -29.36 -3.33 -7.30
C ILE A 349 -29.84 -2.88 -8.68
N PHE A 350 -31.14 -2.61 -8.84
CA PHE A 350 -31.69 -2.08 -10.09
C PHE A 350 -31.09 -0.71 -10.40
N LEU A 351 -31.02 0.21 -9.43
CA LEU A 351 -30.34 1.49 -9.63
C LEU A 351 -28.87 1.32 -9.98
N TYR A 352 -28.14 0.43 -9.31
CA TYR A 352 -26.74 0.17 -9.60
C TYR A 352 -26.52 -0.27 -11.07
N ARG A 353 -27.44 -1.06 -11.62
CA ARG A 353 -27.39 -1.56 -13.02
C ARG A 353 -27.89 -0.56 -14.05
N HIS A 354 -28.86 0.28 -13.70
CA HIS A 354 -29.56 1.19 -14.61
C HIS A 354 -29.22 2.67 -14.37
N HIS A 355 -28.21 2.95 -13.55
CA HIS A 355 -27.82 4.31 -13.19
C HIS A 355 -27.57 5.15 -14.45
N SER A 356 -28.43 6.13 -14.65
CA SER A 356 -28.48 6.98 -15.82
C SER A 356 -27.45 8.09 -15.66
N SER A 357 -26.18 7.76 -15.81
CA SER A 357 -25.13 8.72 -15.52
C SER A 357 -25.03 9.74 -16.67
N SER A 358 -25.38 11.00 -16.39
CA SER A 358 -25.00 12.16 -17.21
C SER A 358 -23.47 12.33 -17.33
N THR A 359 -22.70 11.59 -16.53
CA THR A 359 -21.23 11.46 -16.59
C THR A 359 -20.72 10.61 -17.77
N GLY A 360 -21.59 9.98 -18.55
CA GLY A 360 -21.24 9.06 -19.64
C GLY A 360 -20.65 9.71 -20.90
N ASP A 361 -20.68 11.03 -21.04
CA ASP A 361 -20.28 11.69 -22.28
C ASP A 361 -18.76 11.67 -22.55
N ARG A 362 -17.92 11.43 -21.52
CA ARG A 362 -16.44 11.45 -21.67
C ARG A 362 -15.75 10.08 -21.66
N TYR A 363 -16.34 9.07 -21.03
CA TYR A 363 -15.81 7.72 -21.03
C TYR A 363 -16.72 6.84 -21.87
N GLN A 364 -16.16 6.05 -22.80
CA GLN A 364 -16.93 5.00 -23.45
C GLN A 364 -17.65 4.17 -22.37
N LEU A 365 -18.95 3.91 -22.52
CA LEU A 365 -19.79 3.26 -21.49
C LEU A 365 -19.13 2.01 -20.88
N SER A 366 -18.44 1.20 -21.70
CA SER A 366 -17.69 0.01 -21.25
C SER A 366 -16.44 0.31 -20.40
N ALA A 367 -15.76 1.44 -20.65
CA ALA A 367 -14.62 1.90 -19.86
C ALA A 367 -15.08 2.51 -18.52
N ALA A 368 -16.24 3.18 -18.50
CA ALA A 368 -16.82 3.75 -17.29
C ALA A 368 -17.15 2.67 -16.25
N ASP A 369 -17.82 1.59 -16.66
CA ASP A 369 -18.15 0.47 -15.75
C ASP A 369 -16.91 -0.18 -15.13
N ARG A 370 -15.84 -0.31 -15.93
CA ARG A 370 -14.56 -0.81 -15.43
C ARG A 370 -13.99 0.09 -14.35
N TYR A 371 -14.06 1.41 -14.51
CA TYR A 371 -13.57 2.35 -13.51
C TYR A 371 -14.45 2.39 -12.26
N ILE A 372 -15.77 2.30 -12.40
CA ILE A 372 -16.69 2.21 -11.26
C ILE A 372 -16.35 1.01 -10.37
N ARG A 373 -16.13 -0.17 -10.97
CA ARG A 373 -15.68 -1.35 -10.21
C ARG A 373 -14.32 -1.17 -9.54
N ARG A 374 -13.43 -0.34 -10.11
CA ARG A 374 -12.15 -0.01 -9.47
C ARG A 374 -12.35 0.92 -8.27
N ILE A 375 -13.21 1.93 -8.40
CA ILE A 375 -13.56 2.84 -7.30
C ILE A 375 -14.24 2.07 -6.17
N GLU A 376 -15.14 1.14 -6.51
CA GLU A 376 -15.77 0.20 -5.57
C GLU A 376 -14.73 -0.61 -4.79
N ARG A 377 -13.73 -1.20 -5.46
CA ARG A 377 -12.63 -1.88 -4.78
C ARG A 377 -11.84 -0.95 -3.86
N GLY A 378 -11.68 0.31 -4.26
CA GLY A 378 -11.04 1.34 -3.43
C GLY A 378 -11.78 1.62 -2.12
N LEU A 379 -13.11 1.52 -2.10
CA LEU A 379 -13.92 1.68 -0.88
C LEU A 379 -13.61 0.63 0.19
N ARG A 380 -13.09 -0.55 -0.17
CA ARG A 380 -12.70 -1.58 0.81
C ARG A 380 -11.68 -1.08 1.84
N ARG A 381 -10.94 0.00 1.52
CA ARG A 381 -10.00 0.63 2.45
C ARG A 381 -10.66 1.26 3.67
N VAL A 382 -11.91 1.72 3.53
CA VAL A 382 -12.65 2.44 4.58
C VAL A 382 -13.70 1.56 5.26
N LEU A 383 -13.65 0.23 5.04
CA LEU A 383 -14.66 -0.73 5.51
C LEU A 383 -14.92 -0.70 7.01
N ASN A 384 -13.93 -0.32 7.82
CA ASN A 384 -14.01 -0.28 9.28
C ASN A 384 -13.61 1.09 9.88
N GLN A 385 -13.64 2.16 9.08
CA GLN A 385 -13.12 3.48 9.51
C GLN A 385 -14.21 4.44 10.01
N GLY A 386 -15.50 4.09 9.93
CA GLY A 386 -16.57 5.04 10.23
C GLY A 386 -16.63 6.18 9.20
N TRP A 387 -16.79 7.42 9.66
CA TRP A 387 -16.83 8.60 8.80
C TRP A 387 -15.43 9.05 8.37
N VAL A 388 -15.28 9.32 7.08
CA VAL A 388 -14.01 9.78 6.46
C VAL A 388 -14.25 10.98 5.56
N LEU A 389 -13.29 11.91 5.54
CA LEU A 389 -13.29 13.02 4.58
C LEU A 389 -12.97 12.48 3.17
N PHE A 390 -13.65 13.00 2.15
CA PHE A 390 -13.39 12.60 0.76
C PHE A 390 -11.94 12.80 0.35
N ASP A 391 -11.38 13.95 0.72
CA ASP A 391 -10.02 14.33 0.32
C ASP A 391 -8.98 13.44 1.01
N ASP A 392 -9.24 12.98 2.23
CA ASP A 392 -8.38 12.01 2.92
C ASP A 392 -8.50 10.60 2.32
N PHE A 393 -9.71 10.18 1.95
CA PHE A 393 -9.90 8.97 1.14
C PHE A 393 -9.09 9.03 -0.16
N MET A 394 -9.09 10.17 -0.85
CA MET A 394 -8.34 10.37 -2.09
C MET A 394 -6.82 10.33 -1.90
N LYS A 395 -6.28 10.76 -0.75
CA LYS A 395 -4.83 10.61 -0.45
C LYS A 395 -4.41 9.14 -0.42
N GLY A 396 -5.28 8.25 0.06
CA GLY A 396 -5.06 6.81 0.10
C GLY A 396 -5.49 6.04 -1.16
N PHE A 397 -6.18 6.68 -2.11
CA PHE A 397 -6.81 5.99 -3.22
C PHE A 397 -5.78 5.50 -4.26
N SER A 398 -5.61 4.19 -4.39
CA SER A 398 -4.53 3.56 -5.18
C SER A 398 -5.01 2.81 -6.43
N GLU A 399 -6.24 3.04 -6.86
CA GLU A 399 -6.86 2.33 -7.96
C GLU A 399 -6.74 3.13 -9.27
N ALA A 400 -6.20 2.50 -10.32
CA ALA A 400 -6.04 3.16 -11.61
C ALA A 400 -7.40 3.59 -12.20
N VAL A 401 -7.69 4.88 -12.30
CA VAL A 401 -8.94 5.41 -12.86
C VAL A 401 -8.62 6.46 -13.91
N GLY A 402 -9.29 6.37 -15.06
CA GLY A 402 -9.10 7.29 -16.17
C GLY A 402 -7.68 7.25 -16.72
N SER A 403 -6.95 8.37 -16.60
CA SER A 403 -5.57 8.49 -17.07
C SER A 403 -4.52 7.97 -16.08
N ALA A 404 -4.91 7.74 -14.82
CA ALA A 404 -3.99 7.33 -13.77
C ALA A 404 -3.45 5.92 -14.00
N GLU A 405 -2.13 5.77 -13.89
CA GLU A 405 -1.46 4.48 -14.02
C GLU A 405 -1.68 3.59 -12.80
N LYS A 406 -1.44 2.29 -12.96
CA LYS A 406 -1.45 1.38 -11.82
C LYS A 406 -0.21 1.60 -10.98
N ILE A 407 -0.33 1.41 -9.67
CA ILE A 407 0.81 1.37 -8.77
C ILE A 407 1.83 0.34 -9.24
N SER A 408 3.06 0.80 -9.48
CA SER A 408 4.18 -0.03 -9.90
C SER A 408 5.50 0.48 -9.34
N LEU A 409 6.45 -0.44 -9.17
CA LEU A 409 7.81 -0.12 -8.79
C LEU A 409 8.52 0.49 -10.00
N GLN A 410 8.99 1.72 -9.87
CA GLN A 410 9.65 2.45 -10.94
C GLN A 410 10.98 3.02 -10.47
N GLN A 411 11.93 3.12 -11.39
CA GLN A 411 13.22 3.74 -11.18
C GLN A 411 13.20 5.17 -11.72
N GLU A 412 13.45 6.15 -10.85
CA GLU A 412 13.64 7.56 -11.23
C GLU A 412 15.06 8.00 -10.86
N GLY A 413 15.90 8.16 -11.89
CA GLY A 413 17.33 8.39 -11.68
C GLY A 413 17.97 7.16 -11.03
N ARG A 414 18.48 7.32 -9.80
CA ARG A 414 19.05 6.22 -9.00
C ARG A 414 18.06 5.64 -7.99
N GLN A 415 16.92 6.28 -7.76
CA GLN A 415 16.00 5.89 -6.69
C GLN A 415 14.87 5.03 -7.24
N TRP A 416 14.53 3.99 -6.49
CA TRP A 416 13.35 3.17 -6.74
C TRP A 416 12.24 3.57 -5.77
N SER A 417 10.99 3.49 -6.23
CA SER A 417 9.82 3.69 -5.37
C SER A 417 8.57 3.10 -6.02
N TYR A 418 7.59 2.73 -5.19
CA TYR A 418 6.26 2.45 -5.70
C TYR A 418 5.56 3.75 -6.07
N LYS A 419 5.38 3.97 -7.37
CA LYS A 419 4.70 5.16 -7.88
C LYS A 419 3.19 5.02 -7.66
N LEU A 420 2.65 5.90 -6.84
CA LEU A 420 1.22 5.98 -6.59
C LEU A 420 0.50 6.59 -7.80
N PRO A 421 -0.76 6.22 -8.08
CA PRO A 421 -1.51 6.83 -9.16
C PRO A 421 -1.72 8.33 -8.93
N GLU A 422 -1.44 9.14 -9.95
CA GLU A 422 -1.76 10.56 -9.97
C GLU A 422 -3.05 10.79 -10.75
N TYR A 423 -4.00 11.49 -10.12
CA TYR A 423 -5.31 11.75 -10.71
C TYR A 423 -5.41 13.20 -11.18
N SER A 424 -5.74 13.37 -12.46
CA SER A 424 -6.14 14.67 -13.01
C SER A 424 -7.38 15.23 -12.30
N GLU A 425 -7.64 16.54 -12.43
CA GLU A 425 -8.87 17.15 -11.88
C GLU A 425 -10.13 16.45 -12.40
N SER A 426 -10.14 16.04 -13.67
CA SER A 426 -11.25 15.28 -14.24
C SER A 426 -11.40 13.89 -13.64
N ASP A 427 -10.29 13.18 -13.39
CA ASP A 427 -10.35 11.85 -12.77
C ASP A 427 -10.84 11.96 -11.32
N ARG A 428 -10.37 12.97 -10.57
CA ARG A 428 -10.85 13.25 -9.21
C ARG A 428 -12.33 13.59 -9.19
N ALA A 429 -12.81 14.43 -10.11
CA ALA A 429 -14.23 14.77 -10.22
C ALA A 429 -15.07 13.52 -10.54
N PHE A 430 -14.61 12.66 -11.44
CA PHE A 430 -15.29 11.40 -11.75
C PHE A 430 -15.35 10.47 -10.53
N ILE A 431 -14.24 10.29 -9.82
CA ILE A 431 -14.20 9.49 -8.59
C ILE A 431 -15.16 10.07 -7.55
N ARG A 432 -15.18 11.40 -7.38
CA ARG A 432 -16.10 12.09 -6.46
C ARG A 432 -17.54 11.82 -6.83
N THR A 433 -17.93 11.96 -8.09
CA THR A 433 -19.32 11.70 -8.52
C THR A 433 -19.71 10.23 -8.30
N VAL A 434 -18.81 9.28 -8.60
CA VAL A 434 -19.10 7.85 -8.37
C VAL A 434 -19.27 7.56 -6.88
N VAL A 435 -18.39 8.07 -6.03
CA VAL A 435 -18.49 7.87 -4.58
C VAL A 435 -19.69 8.63 -4.03
N MET A 436 -19.68 9.96 -4.14
CA MET A 436 -20.61 10.84 -3.44
C MET A 436 -22.01 10.91 -4.03
N GLU A 437 -22.21 10.53 -5.30
CA GLU A 437 -23.54 10.50 -5.89
C GLU A 437 -23.97 9.05 -6.11
N ARG A 438 -23.27 8.31 -6.98
CA ARG A 438 -23.74 6.99 -7.39
C ARG A 438 -23.79 5.98 -6.24
N PHE A 439 -22.74 5.90 -5.41
CA PHE A 439 -22.74 4.98 -4.28
C PHE A 439 -23.68 5.42 -3.16
N PHE A 440 -23.96 6.72 -3.03
CA PHE A 440 -25.01 7.20 -2.13
C PHE A 440 -26.41 6.79 -2.64
N GLU A 441 -26.69 6.99 -3.92
CA GLU A 441 -28.00 6.70 -4.53
C GLU A 441 -28.40 5.22 -4.42
N VAL A 442 -27.42 4.31 -4.55
CA VAL A 442 -27.63 2.86 -4.39
C VAL A 442 -27.55 2.41 -2.94
N GLY A 443 -27.33 3.33 -1.99
CA GLY A 443 -27.27 3.03 -0.56
C GLY A 443 -26.00 2.33 -0.08
N PHE A 444 -24.90 2.35 -0.85
CA PHE A 444 -23.59 1.82 -0.40
C PHE A 444 -22.93 2.72 0.64
N ILE A 445 -23.15 4.02 0.56
CA ILE A 445 -22.58 4.99 1.50
C ILE A 445 -23.66 5.91 2.07
N GLU A 446 -23.34 6.49 3.22
CA GLU A 446 -24.03 7.65 3.78
C GLU A 446 -23.15 8.89 3.61
N LEU A 447 -23.79 10.04 3.40
CA LEU A 447 -23.11 11.33 3.20
C LEU A 447 -23.29 12.23 4.41
N GLY A 448 -22.28 13.05 4.66
CA GLY A 448 -22.30 14.06 5.71
C GLY A 448 -21.42 15.25 5.35
N ASN A 449 -21.53 16.29 6.14
CA ASN A 449 -20.63 17.42 6.11
C ASN A 449 -19.94 17.57 7.47
N TYR A 450 -18.62 17.75 7.46
CA TYR A 450 -17.83 18.02 8.65
C TYR A 450 -17.01 19.29 8.41
N GLU A 451 -17.28 20.35 9.18
CA GLU A 451 -16.59 21.64 9.08
C GLU A 451 -16.58 22.24 7.65
N GLY A 452 -17.67 22.06 6.89
CA GLY A 452 -17.78 22.54 5.51
C GLY A 452 -17.17 21.61 4.46
N GLN A 453 -16.64 20.45 4.85
CA GLN A 453 -16.07 19.46 3.94
C GLN A 453 -16.96 18.23 3.79
N ASP A 454 -17.02 17.68 2.58
CA ASP A 454 -17.81 16.48 2.31
C ASP A 454 -17.13 15.24 2.91
N CYS A 455 -17.88 14.52 3.75
CA CYS A 455 -17.48 13.26 4.33
C CYS A 455 -18.49 12.16 3.99
N PHE A 456 -18.04 10.92 4.11
CA PHE A 456 -18.91 9.76 3.90
C PHE A 456 -18.52 8.61 4.83
N ARG A 457 -19.44 7.67 4.99
CA ARG A 457 -19.15 6.35 5.59
C ARG A 457 -19.84 5.26 4.79
N LEU A 458 -19.35 4.03 4.90
CA LEU A 458 -20.07 2.89 4.36
C LEU A 458 -21.32 2.63 5.19
N SER A 459 -22.43 2.37 4.51
CA SER A 459 -23.68 1.93 5.13
C SER A 459 -23.58 0.47 5.57
N THR A 460 -24.57 -0.04 6.31
CA THR A 460 -24.59 -1.47 6.66
C THR A 460 -24.65 -2.34 5.41
N PHE A 461 -25.49 -1.96 4.46
CA PHE A 461 -25.57 -2.61 3.15
C PHE A 461 -24.25 -2.55 2.36
N GLY A 462 -23.60 -1.39 2.30
CA GLY A 462 -22.33 -1.21 1.58
C GLY A 462 -21.20 -2.03 2.17
N MET A 463 -21.13 -2.15 3.50
CA MET A 463 -20.15 -3.03 4.15
C MET A 463 -20.34 -4.49 3.74
N LEU A 464 -21.58 -4.99 3.76
CA LEU A 464 -21.89 -6.37 3.34
C LEU A 464 -21.56 -6.59 1.86
N ALA A 465 -21.96 -5.67 0.98
CA ALA A 465 -21.73 -5.76 -0.46
C ALA A 465 -20.23 -5.75 -0.85
N LEU A 466 -19.37 -5.17 -0.02
CA LEU A 466 -17.92 -5.08 -0.27
C LEU A 466 -17.09 -6.18 0.40
N GLN A 467 -17.64 -6.91 1.37
CA GLN A 467 -17.00 -8.04 2.04
C GLN A 467 -16.97 -9.30 1.16
N ASP A 468 -17.96 -9.46 0.30
CA ASP A 468 -17.99 -10.46 -0.78
C ASP A 468 -17.08 -10.06 -1.96
#